data_AF-A0A7V0JCB8-F1
#
_entry.id   AF-A0A7V0JCB8-F1
#
_cell.length_a   1.000
_cell.length_b   1.000
_cell.length_c   1.000
_cell.angle_alpha   90.00
_cell.angle_beta   90.00
_cell.angle_gamma   90.00
#
_symmetry.space_group_name_H-M   'P 1'
#
loop_
_entity.id
_entity.type
_entity.pdbx_description
1 polymer ?
#
loop_
_entity_poly.entity_id
_entity_poly.type
_entity_poly.pdbx_seq_one_letter_code
_entity_poly.pdbx_strand_id
1 'polypeptide(L)'
;RSYNTGDLEHYIQSLSKNELPVEGSEVITADKALLETFFLGLRKTEGINLEKLSASYGEDIQKVYEKQIRELQRAGLIETYSSSRGFGTSRVTSSGNNRMRLTRQGILLSNEVFIRFM
;
A
#
# COMPACT_ATOMS: atom_id res chain seq x y z
N ARG A 1 -15.14 3.99 -3.76
CA ARG A 1 -14.81 5.41 -3.49
C ARG A 1 -15.82 6.28 -4.22
N SER A 2 -16.29 7.39 -3.65
CA SER A 2 -17.10 8.38 -4.38
C SER A 2 -16.35 9.70 -4.46
N TYR A 3 -16.68 10.51 -5.46
CA TYR A 3 -16.17 11.86 -5.59
C TYR A 3 -17.34 12.81 -5.84
N ASN A 4 -17.18 14.01 -5.28
CA ASN A 4 -18.17 15.05 -5.42
C ASN A 4 -17.94 15.84 -6.70
N THR A 5 -18.93 16.64 -7.08
CA THR A 5 -18.80 17.50 -8.25
C THR A 5 -17.71 18.54 -8.10
N GLY A 6 -16.98 18.79 -9.19
CA GLY A 6 -15.97 19.85 -9.27
C GLY A 6 -16.56 21.24 -9.50
N ASP A 7 -17.84 21.33 -9.87
CA ASP A 7 -18.56 22.58 -10.05
C ASP A 7 -19.02 23.13 -8.69
N LEU A 8 -18.44 24.25 -8.29
CA LEU A 8 -18.71 24.89 -7.00
C LEU A 8 -20.17 25.31 -6.84
N GLU A 9 -20.81 25.80 -7.90
CA GLU A 9 -22.17 26.32 -7.84
C GLU A 9 -23.17 25.17 -7.72
N HIS A 10 -22.96 24.10 -8.50
CA HIS A 10 -23.74 22.87 -8.38
C HIS A 10 -23.56 22.23 -6.99
N TYR A 11 -22.34 22.21 -6.47
CA TYR A 11 -22.03 21.66 -5.14
C TYR A 11 -22.81 22.37 -4.03
N ILE A 12 -22.79 23.71 -4.02
CA ILE A 12 -23.50 24.53 -3.02
C ILE A 12 -25.01 24.33 -3.14
N GLN A 13 -25.53 24.27 -4.37
CA GLN A 13 -26.96 24.05 -4.60
C GLN A 13 -27.43 22.69 -4.08
N SER A 14 -26.70 21.60 -4.35
CA SER A 14 -27.05 20.27 -3.83
C SER A 14 -27.09 20.26 -2.30
N LEU A 15 -26.08 20.84 -1.65
CA LEU A 15 -26.06 20.93 -0.19
C LEU A 15 -27.21 21.79 0.37
N SER A 16 -27.55 22.89 -0.30
CA SER A 16 -28.70 23.74 0.10
C SER A 16 -30.05 23.02 0.01
N LYS A 17 -30.14 21.98 -0.83
CA LYS A 17 -31.30 21.11 -0.99
C LYS A 17 -31.24 19.86 -0.11
N ASN A 18 -30.24 19.76 0.77
CA ASN A 18 -29.99 18.61 1.64
C ASN A 18 -29.64 17.32 0.86
N GLU A 19 -29.11 17.46 -0.35
CA GLU A 19 -28.64 16.39 -1.22
C GLU A 19 -27.10 16.32 -1.18
N LEU A 20 -26.53 15.12 -1.29
CA LEU A 20 -25.08 14.96 -1.38
C LEU A 20 -24.60 15.28 -2.81
N PRO A 21 -23.58 16.14 -2.99
CA PRO A 21 -23.09 16.55 -4.31
C PRO A 21 -22.20 15.49 -4.96
N VAL A 22 -22.60 14.20 -4.90
CA VAL A 22 -21.83 13.08 -5.45
C VAL A 22 -21.96 13.07 -6.97
N GLU A 23 -20.84 13.24 -7.69
CA GLU A 23 -20.81 13.20 -9.16
C GLU A 23 -20.60 11.78 -9.69
N GLY A 24 -19.85 10.96 -8.95
CA GLY A 24 -19.61 9.59 -9.36
C GLY A 24 -19.05 8.70 -8.26
N SER A 25 -18.98 7.41 -8.58
CA SER A 25 -18.34 6.41 -7.74
C SER A 25 -17.47 5.48 -8.57
N GLU A 26 -16.42 5.00 -7.92
CA GLU A 26 -15.45 4.05 -8.47
C GLU A 26 -15.40 2.80 -7.57
N VAL A 27 -15.48 1.64 -8.21
CA VAL A 27 -15.22 0.35 -7.57
C VAL A 27 -13.71 0.15 -7.48
N ILE A 28 -13.20 -0.02 -6.26
CA ILE A 28 -11.78 -0.33 -6.04
C ILE A 28 -11.59 -1.82 -6.24
N THR A 29 -10.80 -2.21 -7.23
CA THR A 29 -10.41 -3.62 -7.46
C THR A 29 -9.34 -4.04 -6.45
N ALA A 30 -9.17 -5.36 -6.25
CA ALA A 30 -8.13 -5.90 -5.38
C ALA A 30 -6.73 -5.37 -5.79
N ASP A 31 -6.42 -5.39 -7.09
CA ASP A 31 -5.16 -4.88 -7.65
C ASP A 31 -4.93 -3.39 -7.31
N LYS A 32 -5.97 -2.55 -7.44
CA LYS A 32 -5.88 -1.14 -7.09
C LYS A 32 -5.64 -0.93 -5.59
N ALA A 33 -6.32 -1.69 -4.75
CA ALA A 33 -6.11 -1.64 -3.29
C ALA A 33 -4.69 -2.08 -2.90
N LEU A 34 -4.15 -3.09 -3.59
CA LEU A 34 -2.78 -3.55 -3.39
C LEU A 34 -1.77 -2.46 -3.79
N LEU A 35 -1.94 -1.85 -4.97
CA LEU A 35 -1.12 -0.75 -5.42
C LEU A 35 -1.17 0.44 -4.45
N GLU A 36 -2.35 0.88 -4.03
CA GLU A 36 -2.49 1.92 -3.00
C GLU A 36 -1.74 1.56 -1.71
N THR A 37 -1.79 0.29 -1.30
CA THR A 37 -1.05 -0.17 -0.12
C THR A 37 0.46 -0.08 -0.31
N PHE A 38 0.99 -0.39 -1.50
CA PHE A 38 2.40 -0.15 -1.81
C PHE A 38 2.75 1.34 -1.80
N PHE A 39 2.00 2.17 -2.52
CA PHE A 39 2.25 3.62 -2.61
C PHE A 39 2.23 4.30 -1.24
N LEU A 40 1.23 4.02 -0.41
CA LEU A 40 1.06 4.65 0.89
C LEU A 40 1.92 3.97 1.96
N GLY A 41 1.96 2.64 1.94
CA GLY A 41 2.61 1.85 2.98
C GLY A 41 4.13 1.89 2.89
N LEU A 42 4.71 1.85 1.69
CA LEU A 42 6.17 1.93 1.53
C LEU A 42 6.75 3.31 1.89
N ARG A 43 5.92 4.37 1.80
CA ARG A 43 6.30 5.72 2.25
C ARG A 43 6.30 5.88 3.77
N LYS A 44 5.70 4.94 4.52
CA LYS A 44 5.80 4.95 5.99
C LYS A 44 7.19 4.46 6.39
N THR A 45 7.75 5.05 7.45
CA THR A 45 9.07 4.67 7.98
C THR A 45 9.15 3.19 8.39
N GLU A 46 8.01 2.62 8.80
CA GLU A 46 7.86 1.20 9.13
C GLU A 46 7.65 0.29 7.91
N GLY A 47 7.42 0.86 6.73
CA GLY A 47 7.07 0.11 5.51
C GLY A 47 5.78 -0.70 5.62
N ILE A 48 5.66 -1.71 4.76
CA ILE A 48 4.53 -2.65 4.73
C ILE A 48 4.90 -3.97 5.39
N ASN A 49 3.91 -4.66 5.96
CA ASN A 49 4.06 -6.05 6.38
C ASN A 49 3.54 -6.95 5.25
N LEU A 50 4.44 -7.76 4.68
CA LEU A 50 4.13 -8.59 3.52
C LEU A 50 3.14 -9.72 3.87
N GLU A 51 3.25 -10.33 5.06
CA GLU A 51 2.32 -11.39 5.48
C GLU A 51 0.89 -10.87 5.67
N LYS A 52 0.73 -9.71 6.32
CA LYS A 52 -0.58 -9.06 6.49
C LYS A 52 -1.19 -8.68 5.15
N LEU A 53 -0.35 -8.22 4.23
CA LEU A 53 -0.78 -7.86 2.88
C LEU A 53 -1.22 -9.10 2.10
N SER A 54 -0.43 -10.17 2.14
CA SER A 54 -0.78 -11.47 1.54
C SER A 54 -2.09 -12.04 2.10
N ALA A 55 -2.28 -11.97 3.42
CA ALA A 55 -3.53 -12.43 4.04
C ALA A 55 -4.75 -11.60 3.61
N SER A 56 -4.60 -10.29 3.44
CA SER A 56 -5.69 -9.40 3.01
C SER A 56 -5.98 -9.51 1.50
N TYR A 57 -4.97 -9.84 0.70
CA TYR A 57 -5.08 -9.95 -0.75
C TYR A 57 -5.52 -11.36 -1.19
N GLY A 58 -5.24 -12.37 -0.38
CA GLY A 58 -5.56 -13.77 -0.67
C GLY A 58 -4.49 -14.51 -1.48
N GLU A 59 -3.37 -13.85 -1.81
CA GLU A 59 -2.23 -14.45 -2.50
C GLU A 59 -0.92 -14.09 -1.81
N ASP A 60 0.12 -14.91 -2.01
CA ASP A 60 1.45 -14.60 -1.50
C ASP A 60 2.13 -13.49 -2.31
N ILE A 61 1.97 -12.24 -1.86
CA ILE A 61 2.51 -11.03 -2.49
C ILE A 61 4.02 -11.10 -2.66
N GLN A 62 4.73 -11.72 -1.71
CA GLN A 62 6.18 -11.86 -1.80
C GLN A 62 6.57 -12.74 -3.00
N LYS A 63 5.75 -13.73 -3.33
CA LYS A 63 5.93 -14.59 -4.49
C LYS A 63 5.46 -13.92 -5.79
N VAL A 64 4.30 -13.26 -5.76
CA VAL A 64 3.74 -12.55 -6.94
C VAL A 64 4.72 -11.48 -7.46
N TYR A 65 5.33 -10.72 -6.55
CA TYR A 65 6.28 -9.65 -6.89
C TYR A 65 7.75 -10.04 -6.63
N GLU A 66 8.07 -11.34 -6.57
CA GLU A 66 9.41 -11.79 -6.21
C GLU A 66 10.50 -11.17 -7.10
N LYS A 67 10.26 -11.12 -8.41
CA LYS A 67 11.20 -10.55 -9.39
C LYS A 67 11.44 -9.07 -9.13
N GLN A 68 10.36 -8.29 -9.01
CA GLN A 68 10.38 -6.85 -8.79
C GLN A 68 11.07 -6.51 -7.47
N ILE A 69 10.73 -7.23 -6.40
CA ILE A 69 11.33 -7.07 -5.09
C ILE A 69 12.85 -7.34 -5.17
N ARG A 70 13.27 -8.44 -5.80
CA ARG A 70 14.69 -8.76 -5.96
C ARG A 70 15.45 -7.70 -6.76
N GLU A 71 14.88 -7.19 -7.84
CA GLU A 71 15.50 -6.12 -8.65
C GLU A 71 15.66 -4.83 -7.85
N LEU A 72 14.63 -4.41 -7.13
CA LEU A 72 14.64 -3.21 -6.29
C LEU A 72 15.59 -3.34 -5.08
N GLN A 73 15.70 -4.55 -4.50
CA GLN A 73 16.67 -4.85 -3.45
C GLN A 73 18.11 -4.76 -3.98
N ARG A 74 18.38 -5.34 -5.17
CA ARG A 74 19.70 -5.23 -5.82
C ARG A 74 20.07 -3.78 -6.16
N ALA A 75 19.07 -2.97 -6.52
CA ALA A 75 19.25 -1.54 -6.75
C ALA A 75 19.38 -0.72 -5.45
N GLY A 76 19.28 -1.35 -4.28
CA GLY A 76 19.37 -0.67 -2.99
C GLY A 76 18.19 0.27 -2.69
N LEU A 77 17.06 0.12 -3.38
CA LEU A 77 15.89 1.00 -3.24
C LEU A 77 14.93 0.51 -2.17
N ILE A 78 14.87 -0.80 -1.93
CA ILE A 78 14.05 -1.38 -0.88
C ILE A 78 14.88 -2.31 0.00
N GLU A 79 14.45 -2.48 1.23
CA GLU A 79 15.00 -3.47 2.15
C GLU A 79 13.87 -4.22 2.86
N THR A 80 14.14 -5.47 3.19
CA THR A 80 13.24 -6.34 3.96
C THR A 80 13.85 -6.69 5.30
N TYR A 81 13.06 -6.65 6.36
CA TYR A 81 13.51 -6.96 7.72
C TYR A 81 12.42 -7.61 8.55
N SER A 82 12.82 -8.49 9.46
CA SER A 82 11.91 -9.13 10.41
C SER A 82 11.70 -8.22 11.62
N SER A 83 10.46 -7.78 11.85
CA SER A 83 10.12 -7.03 13.05
C SER A 83 9.87 -8.01 14.21
N SER A 84 10.90 -8.35 14.98
CA SER A 84 10.70 -9.05 16.25
C SER A 84 10.15 -8.08 17.30
N ARG A 85 8.83 -7.96 17.40
CA ARG A 85 8.15 -7.33 18.54
C ARG A 85 7.22 -8.37 19.17
N GLY A 86 7.78 -9.12 20.10
CA GLY A 86 7.07 -10.07 20.94
C GLY A 86 7.93 -10.42 22.16
N PHE A 87 7.87 -9.58 23.18
CA PHE A 87 8.42 -9.89 24.50
C PHE A 87 7.45 -10.85 25.20
N GLY A 88 7.88 -12.08 25.47
CA GLY A 88 7.16 -13.05 26.30
C GLY A 88 5.96 -13.74 25.64
N THR A 89 6.17 -14.92 25.09
CA THR A 89 5.54 -16.20 25.50
C THR A 89 5.84 -17.24 24.42
N SER A 90 6.12 -18.45 24.89
CA SER A 90 6.55 -19.58 24.11
C SER A 90 5.49 -19.98 23.07
N ARG A 91 5.75 -19.66 21.80
CA ARG A 91 5.27 -20.37 20.61
C ARG A 91 6.05 -19.85 19.42
N VAL A 92 7.09 -20.57 19.04
CA VAL A 92 7.70 -20.45 17.71
C VAL A 92 6.63 -20.88 16.71
N THR A 93 5.88 -19.90 16.21
CA THR A 93 5.20 -20.03 14.93
C THR A 93 6.16 -19.46 13.90
N SER A 94 6.38 -20.18 12.81
CA SER A 94 7.28 -19.80 11.71
C SER A 94 6.86 -18.53 10.95
N SER A 95 5.96 -17.71 11.51
CA SER A 95 5.41 -16.51 10.89
C SER A 95 6.19 -15.30 11.41
N GLY A 96 7.32 -15.06 10.77
CA GLY A 96 8.16 -13.91 11.05
C GLY A 96 7.56 -12.69 10.39
N ASN A 97 7.27 -11.64 11.18
CA ASN A 97 6.76 -10.35 10.73
C ASN A 97 7.66 -9.69 9.66
N ASN A 98 7.59 -10.17 8.42
CA ASN A 98 8.47 -9.73 7.34
C ASN A 98 7.95 -8.40 6.80
N ARG A 99 8.75 -7.36 7.00
CA ARG A 99 8.41 -6.01 6.57
C ARG A 99 9.30 -5.58 5.43
N MET A 100 8.73 -4.81 4.52
CA MET A 100 9.42 -4.22 3.37
C MET A 100 9.28 -2.70 3.44
N ARG A 101 10.39 -1.96 3.33
CA ARG A 101 10.39 -0.48 3.33
C ARG A 101 11.34 0.07 2.28
N LEU A 102 11.16 1.35 1.95
CA LEU A 102 12.11 2.09 1.14
C LEU A 102 13.40 2.37 1.94
N THR A 103 14.54 2.29 1.27
CA THR A 103 15.81 2.81 1.82
C THR A 103 15.84 4.33 1.71
N ARG A 104 16.90 4.99 2.21
CA ARG A 104 17.11 6.43 1.97
C ARG A 104 17.12 6.78 0.47
N GLN A 105 17.75 5.94 -0.36
CA GLN A 105 17.75 6.13 -1.81
C GLN A 105 16.38 5.82 -2.42
N GLY A 106 15.71 4.78 -1.93
CA GLY A 106 14.35 4.44 -2.35
C GLY A 106 13.32 5.53 -2.09
N ILE A 107 13.48 6.31 -1.01
CA ILE A 107 12.62 7.47 -0.72
C ILE A 107 12.79 8.54 -1.82
N LEU A 108 14.02 8.84 -2.22
CA LEU A 108 14.31 9.81 -3.27
C LEU A 108 13.79 9.36 -4.65
N LEU A 109 13.79 8.05 -4.90
CA LEU A 109 13.37 7.43 -6.15
C LEU A 109 12.03 6.68 -6.02
N SER A 110 11.17 7.12 -5.11
CA SER A 110 9.97 6.35 -4.76
C SER A 110 9.03 6.13 -5.96
N ASN A 111 8.93 7.11 -6.86
CA ASN A 111 8.11 6.98 -8.07
C ASN A 111 8.62 5.87 -9.00
N GLU A 112 9.93 5.72 -9.16
CA GLU A 112 10.53 4.63 -9.95
C GLU A 112 10.26 3.27 -9.33
N VAL A 113 10.31 3.19 -7.99
CA VAL A 113 9.94 1.99 -7.25
C VAL A 113 8.49 1.61 -7.56
N PHE A 114 7.57 2.58 -7.53
CA PHE A 114 6.15 2.29 -7.75
C PHE A 114 5.81 1.90 -9.19
N ILE A 115 6.50 2.47 -10.18
CA ILE A 115 6.37 2.07 -11.59
C ILE A 115 6.70 0.58 -11.78
N ARG A 116 7.58 0.00 -10.96
CA ARG A 116 7.89 -1.44 -11.03
C ARG A 116 6.77 -2.34 -10.52
N PHE A 117 5.82 -1.81 -9.75
CA PHE A 117 4.69 -2.57 -9.21
C PHE A 117 3.40 -2.42 -10.02
N MET A 118 3.32 -1.41 -10.91
CA MET A 118 2.24 -1.24 -11.89
C MET A 118 2.44 -2.14 -13.11
#